data_AF-A0A2N5IYL5-F1
#
_entry.id   AF-A0A2N5IYL5-F1
#
_cell.length_a   1.000
_cell.length_b   1.000
_cell.length_c   1.000
_cell.angle_alpha   90.00
_cell.angle_beta   90.00
_cell.angle_gamma   90.00
#
_symmetry.space_group_name_H-M   'P 1'
#
loop_
_entity.id
_entity.type
_entity.pdbx_description
1 polymer ?
#
loop_
_entity_poly.entity_id
_entity_poly.type
_entity_poly.pdbx_seq_one_letter_code
_entity_poly.pdbx_strand_id
1 'polypeptide(L)'
;MRYCTRCGQPIKPEAMFCANCGAPVTLGDATNDATRMASPPAPVTPVAPAATSMAPSAGDSARRKLMIMIAAVIVVIALVVAGIVTKGFGAWGERQIPQIDASAKASDVVAKLESSGIHVKRAKAYGAAKQGDYLRLDGYEPGEHVGRDETVTVVESLGPGVPEGTVGMDKEKAVERVRDMGVKVVTVEVPSTQDGKVIASMPADGQPVVEQDGVRQIALAVGSAKRSGIPMEIAGMDKDKAQQQLESKGYDVTMAPTMADKDMTGKIVSADPDIGAASDGTDVTLYFGATPKEVKQAMLVDHDESEGNEYHAYDDLSILLGDWCTDDGDCITLVKDQQAYSGDDYVRSMQIEGRSDAQFGLGACPFAQSIGLCDPVDSRNSKSLMRSLIGGDSGAFEIYDSFAYAPWCGTRQMGGAGAWCDHGTPTSEYPGDGFNNSGLEYKMSDFLVVVPVGADIKQLENSGYFARTKDNDAKEPDATRPYLLIRDPSLYDETTASADGAHPRNPFVYDSATPDKQLVPFAPAPSEKVAYYKVQPDSTWLDQDNPETMVCQEGGCTSQTSQTK
;
A
#
# COMPACT_ATOMS: atom_id res chain seq x y z
N MET A 1 -41.50 2.27 29.94
CA MET A 1 -40.15 1.68 29.79
C MET A 1 -39.93 1.44 28.30
N ARG A 2 -38.76 1.82 27.76
CA ARG A 2 -38.41 1.62 26.34
C ARG A 2 -37.77 0.23 26.19
N TYR A 3 -37.86 -0.42 25.04
CA TYR A 3 -37.21 -1.71 24.77
C TYR A 3 -36.37 -1.61 23.49
N CYS A 4 -35.22 -2.28 23.48
CA CYS A 4 -34.32 -2.31 22.34
C CYS A 4 -34.96 -3.05 21.17
N THR A 5 -35.03 -2.41 20.00
CA THR A 5 -35.56 -3.02 18.77
C THR A 5 -34.67 -4.11 18.19
N ARG A 6 -33.39 -4.17 18.58
CA ARG A 6 -32.42 -5.17 18.12
C ARG A 6 -32.35 -6.42 19.00
N CYS A 7 -32.51 -6.30 20.31
CA CYS A 7 -32.34 -7.43 21.25
C CYS A 7 -33.45 -7.59 22.29
N GLY A 8 -34.49 -6.73 22.28
CA GLY A 8 -35.67 -6.86 23.13
C GLY A 8 -35.51 -6.48 24.60
N GLN A 9 -34.31 -6.08 25.06
CA GLN A 9 -34.05 -5.73 26.46
C GLN A 9 -34.56 -4.33 26.84
N PRO A 10 -34.99 -4.10 28.11
CA PRO A 10 -35.46 -2.81 28.56
C PRO A 10 -34.33 -1.77 28.62
N ILE A 11 -34.62 -0.56 28.16
CA ILE A 11 -33.71 0.58 28.07
C ILE A 11 -34.12 1.64 29.10
N LYS A 12 -33.14 2.13 29.88
CA LYS A 12 -33.32 3.22 30.84
C LYS A 12 -33.73 4.51 30.10
N PRO A 13 -34.61 5.35 30.68
CA PRO A 13 -34.88 6.67 30.11
C PRO A 13 -33.55 7.45 29.95
N GLU A 14 -33.36 8.14 28.83
CA GLU A 14 -32.17 8.95 28.47
C GLU A 14 -30.92 8.20 27.96
N ALA A 15 -30.95 6.88 27.85
CA ALA A 15 -29.86 6.13 27.20
C ALA A 15 -29.88 6.33 25.67
N MET A 16 -28.76 6.80 25.10
CA MET A 16 -28.56 6.93 23.65
C MET A 16 -28.21 5.61 22.96
N PHE A 17 -27.83 4.57 23.72
CA PHE A 17 -27.49 3.24 23.22
C PHE A 17 -28.00 2.13 24.16
N CYS A 18 -28.26 0.95 23.62
CA CYS A 18 -28.63 -0.23 24.39
C CYS A 18 -27.40 -0.81 25.10
N ALA A 19 -27.37 -0.76 26.44
CA ALA A 19 -26.26 -1.25 27.25
C ALA A 19 -25.95 -2.77 27.10
N ASN A 20 -26.84 -3.54 26.48
CA ASN A 20 -26.65 -4.98 26.29
C ASN A 20 -26.13 -5.37 24.89
N CYS A 21 -26.27 -4.51 23.87
CA CYS A 21 -25.87 -4.85 22.50
C CYS A 21 -25.32 -3.67 21.69
N GLY A 22 -25.17 -2.50 22.30
CA GLY A 22 -24.59 -1.30 21.70
C GLY A 22 -25.47 -0.59 20.66
N ALA A 23 -26.69 -1.06 20.39
CA ALA A 23 -27.54 -0.46 19.36
C ALA A 23 -27.98 0.98 19.73
N PRO A 24 -27.84 1.98 18.83
CA PRO A 24 -28.29 3.35 19.09
C PRO A 24 -29.81 3.44 19.21
N VAL A 25 -30.28 4.31 20.12
CA VAL A 25 -31.69 4.58 20.37
C VAL A 25 -32.11 5.78 19.53
N THR A 26 -32.67 5.51 18.35
CA THR A 26 -33.20 6.56 17.47
C THR A 26 -34.53 7.10 18.00
N LEU A 27 -34.63 8.43 18.15
CA LEU A 27 -35.92 9.12 18.28
C LEU A 27 -36.57 9.10 16.89
N GLY A 28 -37.78 8.54 16.80
CA GLY A 28 -38.35 8.07 15.54
C GLY A 28 -38.67 9.15 14.51
N ASP A 29 -38.70 8.73 13.24
CA ASP A 29 -39.94 8.73 12.47
C ASP A 29 -39.87 7.67 11.35
N ALA A 30 -41.00 7.00 11.15
CA ALA A 30 -41.18 5.92 10.20
C ALA A 30 -41.93 6.43 8.96
N THR A 31 -41.43 6.15 7.75
CA THR A 31 -42.27 6.03 6.55
C THR A 31 -41.64 5.13 5.48
N ASN A 32 -42.40 4.09 5.11
CA ASN A 32 -42.68 3.51 3.78
C ASN A 32 -41.49 2.94 2.96
N ASP A 33 -41.35 1.63 2.72
CA ASP A 33 -42.23 0.59 2.12
C ASP A 33 -42.08 0.45 0.57
N ALA A 34 -42.11 -0.84 0.17
CA ALA A 34 -42.45 -1.42 -1.13
C ALA A 34 -41.35 -1.71 -2.20
N THR A 35 -40.93 -3.00 -2.24
CA THR A 35 -41.03 -4.01 -3.35
C THR A 35 -40.71 -3.57 -4.81
N ARG A 36 -40.12 -4.37 -5.74
CA ARG A 36 -40.32 -5.80 -6.08
C ARG A 36 -39.37 -6.26 -7.23
N MET A 37 -39.19 -7.59 -7.30
CA MET A 37 -38.62 -8.51 -8.31
C MET A 37 -38.77 -8.22 -9.82
N ALA A 38 -37.80 -8.68 -10.66
CA ALA A 38 -37.88 -9.90 -11.51
C ALA A 38 -36.81 -9.94 -12.64
N SER A 39 -36.43 -11.15 -13.09
CA SER A 39 -35.43 -11.49 -14.12
C SER A 39 -36.08 -12.37 -15.25
N PRO A 40 -35.38 -12.91 -16.29
CA PRO A 40 -35.61 -12.74 -17.75
C PRO A 40 -36.01 -14.09 -18.45
N PRO A 41 -35.62 -14.52 -19.70
CA PRO A 41 -35.27 -13.92 -21.03
C PRO A 41 -35.96 -14.61 -22.27
N ALA A 42 -35.59 -14.24 -23.52
CA ALA A 42 -35.17 -15.12 -24.67
C ALA A 42 -35.65 -14.72 -26.12
N PRO A 43 -34.91 -15.08 -27.22
CA PRO A 43 -35.07 -14.57 -28.60
C PRO A 43 -35.56 -15.61 -29.65
N VAL A 44 -35.82 -15.19 -30.91
CA VAL A 44 -36.11 -16.07 -32.06
C VAL A 44 -35.48 -15.62 -33.40
N THR A 45 -35.18 -16.61 -34.24
CA THR A 45 -34.43 -16.68 -35.53
C THR A 45 -35.31 -16.64 -36.82
N PRO A 46 -34.73 -16.67 -38.06
CA PRO A 46 -35.30 -16.08 -39.30
C PRO A 46 -35.82 -17.09 -40.36
N VAL A 47 -36.36 -16.58 -41.48
CA VAL A 47 -36.82 -17.35 -42.67
C VAL A 47 -36.51 -16.62 -44.00
N ALA A 48 -36.13 -17.37 -45.04
CA ALA A 48 -35.83 -16.99 -46.46
C ALA A 48 -37.08 -17.21 -47.39
N PRO A 49 -37.04 -17.44 -48.74
CA PRO A 49 -36.09 -17.15 -49.84
C PRO A 49 -36.73 -16.66 -51.21
N ALA A 50 -35.86 -16.32 -52.18
CA ALA A 50 -35.82 -16.64 -53.64
C ALA A 50 -36.87 -16.20 -54.72
N ALA A 51 -36.33 -16.08 -55.97
CA ALA A 51 -36.88 -16.32 -57.33
C ALA A 51 -36.91 -15.08 -58.27
N THR A 52 -36.70 -15.08 -59.61
CA THR A 52 -36.08 -15.94 -60.66
C THR A 52 -35.94 -15.07 -61.93
N SER A 53 -35.02 -15.44 -62.83
CA SER A 53 -34.75 -14.92 -64.18
C SER A 53 -35.85 -15.13 -65.24
N MET A 54 -35.88 -14.32 -66.31
CA MET A 54 -35.82 -14.73 -67.74
C MET A 54 -35.90 -13.53 -68.71
N ALA A 55 -35.17 -13.61 -69.82
CA ALA A 55 -35.12 -12.67 -70.96
C ALA A 55 -35.93 -13.27 -72.16
N PRO A 56 -35.71 -12.92 -73.46
CA PRO A 56 -35.48 -11.64 -74.18
C PRO A 56 -36.44 -11.49 -75.42
N SER A 57 -36.33 -10.44 -76.25
CA SER A 57 -36.46 -10.51 -77.73
C SER A 57 -35.94 -9.25 -78.45
N ALA A 58 -35.76 -9.33 -79.78
CA ALA A 58 -34.77 -8.62 -80.60
C ALA A 58 -35.36 -7.78 -81.76
N GLY A 59 -34.48 -7.03 -82.46
CA GLY A 59 -34.64 -6.57 -83.87
C GLY A 59 -34.35 -5.07 -84.09
N ASP A 60 -33.14 -4.67 -84.53
CA ASP A 60 -32.69 -4.40 -85.94
C ASP A 60 -32.88 -2.92 -86.36
N SER A 61 -32.04 -2.20 -87.13
CA SER A 61 -30.77 -2.47 -87.81
C SER A 61 -30.12 -1.15 -88.32
N ALA A 62 -28.82 -1.22 -88.63
CA ALA A 62 -28.20 -0.63 -89.84
C ALA A 62 -27.75 0.86 -89.97
N ARG A 63 -27.59 1.67 -88.91
CA ARG A 63 -26.76 2.93 -88.99
C ARG A 63 -25.70 3.11 -87.89
N ARG A 64 -25.61 2.16 -86.96
CA ARG A 64 -24.77 2.26 -85.73
C ARG A 64 -23.32 1.75 -85.89
N LYS A 65 -23.02 0.97 -86.94
CA LYS A 65 -21.75 0.23 -87.05
C LYS A 65 -20.52 1.08 -87.43
N LEU A 66 -20.69 2.25 -88.05
CA LEU A 66 -19.56 3.15 -88.37
C LEU A 66 -19.18 4.07 -87.18
N MET A 67 -20.18 4.54 -86.42
CA MET A 67 -19.96 5.33 -85.20
C MET A 67 -19.42 4.49 -84.03
N ILE A 68 -19.79 3.21 -83.93
CA ILE A 68 -19.27 2.31 -82.90
C ILE A 68 -17.79 1.97 -83.15
N MET A 69 -17.34 1.85 -84.41
CA MET A 69 -15.93 1.56 -84.71
C MET A 69 -14.99 2.72 -84.35
N ILE A 70 -15.37 3.96 -84.65
CA ILE A 70 -14.56 5.14 -84.28
C ILE A 70 -14.60 5.38 -82.77
N ALA A 71 -15.77 5.21 -82.13
CA ALA A 71 -15.87 5.27 -80.66
C ALA A 71 -15.08 4.13 -79.99
N ALA A 72 -15.06 2.92 -80.55
CA ALA A 72 -14.32 1.79 -80.00
C ALA A 72 -12.80 2.01 -80.10
N VAL A 73 -12.29 2.58 -81.19
CA VAL A 73 -10.85 2.88 -81.32
C VAL A 73 -10.44 4.02 -80.37
N ILE A 74 -11.26 5.06 -80.20
CA ILE A 74 -11.00 6.14 -79.25
C ILE A 74 -11.12 5.64 -77.80
N VAL A 75 -12.08 4.77 -77.48
CA VAL A 75 -12.19 4.14 -76.15
C VAL A 75 -11.03 3.18 -75.89
N VAL A 76 -10.57 2.41 -76.87
CA VAL A 76 -9.40 1.54 -76.71
C VAL A 76 -8.13 2.37 -76.53
N ILE A 77 -7.93 3.45 -77.30
CA ILE A 77 -6.79 4.36 -77.10
C ILE A 77 -6.91 5.09 -75.75
N ALA A 78 -8.10 5.52 -75.34
CA ALA A 78 -8.32 6.12 -74.03
C ALA A 78 -8.15 5.13 -72.89
N LEU A 79 -8.47 3.83 -73.06
CA LEU A 79 -8.24 2.77 -72.07
C LEU A 79 -6.78 2.32 -72.05
N VAL A 80 -6.06 2.39 -73.17
CA VAL A 80 -4.61 2.13 -73.24
C VAL A 80 -3.83 3.31 -72.67
N VAL A 81 -4.22 4.56 -72.97
CA VAL A 81 -3.62 5.77 -72.38
C VAL A 81 -4.02 5.90 -70.91
N ALA A 82 -5.28 5.64 -70.52
CA ALA A 82 -5.66 5.57 -69.12
C ALA A 82 -4.99 4.38 -68.43
N GLY A 83 -4.78 3.24 -69.09
CA GLY A 83 -4.07 2.08 -68.55
C GLY A 83 -2.56 2.29 -68.40
N ILE A 84 -1.94 3.06 -69.30
CA ILE A 84 -0.52 3.46 -69.22
C ILE A 84 -0.34 4.59 -68.20
N VAL A 85 -1.29 5.53 -68.13
CA VAL A 85 -1.31 6.59 -67.12
C VAL A 85 -1.63 6.00 -65.74
N THR A 86 -2.55 5.04 -65.58
CA THR A 86 -2.81 4.36 -64.29
C THR A 86 -1.67 3.43 -63.88
N LYS A 87 -0.93 2.82 -64.83
CA LYS A 87 0.34 2.13 -64.55
C LYS A 87 1.48 3.10 -64.17
N GLY A 88 1.53 4.29 -64.78
CA GLY A 88 2.56 5.31 -64.54
C GLY A 88 2.30 6.21 -63.32
N PHE A 89 1.04 6.31 -62.88
CA PHE A 89 0.60 7.06 -61.68
C PHE A 89 0.38 6.17 -60.44
N GLY A 90 0.86 4.92 -60.44
CA GLY A 90 0.83 4.06 -59.25
C GLY A 90 -0.57 3.77 -58.71
N ALA A 91 -1.62 3.89 -59.53
CA ALA A 91 -3.00 3.77 -59.06
C ALA A 91 -3.38 2.32 -58.66
N TRP A 92 -2.56 1.34 -59.03
CA TRP A 92 -2.80 -0.11 -58.91
C TRP A 92 -1.58 -0.87 -58.35
N GLY A 93 -0.68 -0.18 -57.63
CA GLY A 93 0.57 -0.77 -57.13
C GLY A 93 0.65 -0.80 -55.61
N GLU A 94 1.19 -1.89 -55.08
CA GLU A 94 1.67 -2.01 -53.69
C GLU A 94 2.65 -0.86 -53.36
N ARG A 95 2.68 -0.41 -52.11
CA ARG A 95 3.58 0.66 -51.67
C ARG A 95 4.81 0.04 -51.01
N GLN A 96 6.00 0.49 -51.37
CA GLN A 96 7.21 0.00 -50.72
C GLN A 96 7.44 0.72 -49.39
N ILE A 97 7.67 -0.04 -48.33
CA ILE A 97 8.07 0.48 -47.02
C ILE A 97 9.47 1.11 -47.16
N PRO A 98 9.65 2.40 -46.82
CA PRO A 98 10.94 3.07 -46.91
C PRO A 98 11.93 2.46 -45.92
N GLN A 99 13.22 2.60 -46.22
CA GLN A 99 14.28 2.23 -45.28
C GLN A 99 14.17 3.08 -44.01
N ILE A 100 14.29 2.45 -42.84
CA ILE A 100 14.15 3.08 -41.52
C ILE A 100 15.49 2.98 -40.80
N ASP A 101 15.94 4.09 -40.21
CA ASP A 101 17.12 4.09 -39.34
C ASP A 101 16.77 3.44 -38.00
N ALA A 102 17.59 2.50 -37.54
CA ALA A 102 17.38 1.80 -36.27
C ALA A 102 17.43 2.73 -35.05
N SER A 103 18.03 3.92 -35.17
CA SER A 103 18.09 4.95 -34.14
C SER A 103 17.02 6.04 -34.25
N ALA A 104 16.11 5.94 -35.23
CA ALA A 104 15.07 6.94 -35.44
C ALA A 104 14.05 7.00 -34.28
N LYS A 105 13.41 8.16 -34.12
CA LYS A 105 12.22 8.26 -33.25
C LYS A 105 11.02 7.59 -33.93
N ALA A 106 10.16 6.96 -33.12
CA ALA A 106 8.93 6.36 -33.65
C ALA A 106 8.04 7.41 -34.34
N SER A 107 8.03 8.65 -33.85
CA SER A 107 7.34 9.78 -34.49
C SER A 107 7.79 10.02 -35.93
N ASP A 108 9.09 9.97 -36.17
CA ASP A 108 9.72 10.27 -37.45
C ASP A 108 9.47 9.15 -38.45
N VAL A 109 9.49 7.90 -37.98
CA VAL A 109 9.12 6.73 -38.78
C VAL A 109 7.67 6.78 -39.22
N VAL A 110 6.75 7.13 -38.32
CA VAL A 110 5.33 7.30 -38.68
C VAL A 110 5.17 8.41 -39.72
N ALA A 111 5.79 9.57 -39.52
CA ALA A 111 5.73 10.67 -40.48
C ALA A 111 6.28 10.27 -41.86
N LYS A 112 7.38 9.49 -41.88
CA LYS A 112 7.98 8.97 -43.12
C LYS A 112 7.05 8.00 -43.85
N LEU A 113 6.41 7.07 -43.14
CA LEU A 113 5.46 6.12 -43.71
C LEU A 113 4.19 6.82 -44.24
N GLU A 114 3.62 7.74 -43.46
CA GLU A 114 2.45 8.52 -43.86
C GLU A 114 2.76 9.40 -45.09
N SER A 115 3.93 10.02 -45.14
CA SER A 115 4.39 10.78 -46.33
C SER A 115 4.59 9.91 -47.57
N SER A 116 4.85 8.61 -47.38
CA SER A 116 4.93 7.60 -48.44
C SER A 116 3.54 7.04 -48.82
N GLY A 117 2.47 7.58 -48.22
CA GLY A 117 1.09 7.19 -48.43
C GLY A 117 0.65 5.93 -47.69
N ILE A 118 1.46 5.37 -46.80
CA ILE A 118 1.14 4.15 -46.04
C ILE A 118 0.28 4.52 -44.83
N HIS A 119 -0.77 3.74 -44.57
CA HIS A 119 -1.59 3.90 -43.37
C HIS A 119 -0.87 3.31 -42.16
N VAL A 120 -0.85 4.05 -41.05
CA VAL A 120 -0.05 3.67 -39.89
C VAL A 120 -0.88 3.61 -38.62
N LYS A 121 -0.61 2.60 -37.80
CA LYS A 121 -1.00 2.53 -36.38
C LYS A 121 0.24 2.60 -35.50
N ARG A 122 0.08 3.07 -34.26
CA ARG A 122 1.13 3.03 -33.24
C ARG A 122 0.79 1.99 -32.20
N ALA A 123 1.79 1.23 -31.78
CA ALA A 123 1.75 0.39 -30.60
C ALA A 123 2.98 0.70 -29.73
N LYS A 124 2.94 0.30 -28.46
CA LYS A 124 4.06 0.46 -27.53
C LYS A 124 4.49 -0.90 -27.01
N ALA A 125 5.80 -1.09 -26.85
CA ALA A 125 6.35 -2.31 -26.28
C ALA A 125 7.67 -2.02 -25.57
N TYR A 126 8.02 -2.84 -24.59
CA TYR A 126 9.35 -2.83 -24.00
C TYR A 126 10.38 -3.37 -25.01
N GLY A 127 11.62 -2.85 -24.94
CA GLY A 127 12.72 -3.23 -25.80
C GLY A 127 14.03 -2.54 -25.42
N ALA A 128 15.15 -2.94 -26.03
CA ALA A 128 16.46 -2.35 -25.74
C ALA A 128 16.59 -0.86 -26.10
N ALA A 129 15.78 -0.38 -27.05
CA ALA A 129 15.81 1.02 -27.49
C ALA A 129 15.25 1.96 -26.41
N LYS A 130 15.64 3.24 -26.41
CA LYS A 130 15.18 4.20 -25.39
C LYS A 130 13.70 4.50 -25.56
N GLN A 131 13.05 4.93 -24.48
CA GLN A 131 11.65 5.34 -24.52
C GLN A 131 11.41 6.39 -25.64
N GLY A 132 10.42 6.13 -26.49
CA GLY A 132 10.05 6.97 -27.64
C GLY A 132 10.82 6.67 -28.94
N ASP A 133 11.83 5.81 -28.91
CA ASP A 133 12.55 5.38 -30.11
C ASP A 133 11.72 4.36 -30.92
N TYR A 134 12.01 4.25 -32.20
CA TYR A 134 11.47 3.23 -33.07
C TYR A 134 12.02 1.85 -32.68
N LEU A 135 11.13 0.88 -32.44
CA LEU A 135 11.51 -0.48 -32.10
C LEU A 135 11.47 -1.40 -33.32
N ARG A 136 10.31 -1.49 -33.98
CA ARG A 136 10.08 -2.35 -35.15
C ARG A 136 8.77 -1.99 -35.88
N LEU A 137 8.57 -2.56 -37.07
CA LEU A 137 7.25 -2.68 -37.67
C LEU A 137 6.65 -4.04 -37.27
N ASP A 138 5.35 -4.08 -37.05
CA ASP A 138 4.67 -5.33 -36.71
C ASP A 138 4.30 -6.11 -37.96
N GLY A 139 4.97 -7.25 -38.18
CA GLY A 139 4.72 -8.14 -39.31
C GLY A 139 5.30 -7.67 -40.65
N TYR A 140 6.14 -6.64 -40.67
CA TYR A 140 6.77 -6.12 -41.88
C TYR A 140 8.25 -5.79 -41.68
N GLU A 141 9.00 -5.79 -42.78
CA GLU A 141 10.39 -5.33 -42.80
C GLU A 141 10.58 -4.08 -43.69
N PRO A 142 11.54 -3.18 -43.38
CA PRO A 142 11.87 -2.07 -44.27
C PRO A 142 12.26 -2.54 -45.67
N GLY A 143 11.58 -2.02 -46.70
CA GLY A 143 11.78 -2.41 -48.10
C GLY A 143 10.73 -3.38 -48.65
N GLU A 144 9.88 -3.96 -47.79
CA GLU A 144 8.76 -4.82 -48.19
C GLU A 144 7.65 -4.01 -48.87
N HIS A 145 6.81 -4.68 -49.66
CA HIS A 145 5.66 -4.07 -50.34
C HIS A 145 4.39 -4.33 -49.53
N VAL A 146 3.65 -3.27 -49.22
CA VAL A 146 2.41 -3.31 -48.43
C VAL A 146 1.21 -2.93 -49.30
N GLY A 147 0.07 -3.59 -49.06
CA GLY A 147 -1.19 -3.29 -49.75
C GLY A 147 -1.64 -1.85 -49.51
N ARG A 148 -2.41 -1.28 -50.45
CA ARG A 148 -2.83 0.13 -50.37
C ARG A 148 -3.73 0.43 -49.17
N ASP A 149 -4.58 -0.52 -48.81
CA ASP A 149 -5.56 -0.44 -47.72
C ASP A 149 -5.03 -1.09 -46.43
N GLU A 150 -3.84 -1.64 -46.48
CA GLU A 150 -3.20 -2.31 -45.36
C GLU A 150 -2.56 -1.29 -44.43
N THR A 151 -2.66 -1.56 -43.13
CA THR A 151 -2.18 -0.66 -42.08
C THR A 151 -0.94 -1.26 -41.44
N VAL A 152 0.18 -0.54 -41.52
CA VAL A 152 1.43 -0.92 -40.88
C VAL A 152 1.43 -0.43 -39.44
N THR A 153 1.75 -1.29 -38.48
CA THR A 153 1.89 -0.87 -37.09
C THR A 153 3.35 -0.55 -36.78
N VAL A 154 3.62 0.69 -36.41
CA VAL A 154 4.92 1.13 -35.88
C VAL A 154 4.92 0.90 -34.38
N VAL A 155 5.89 0.14 -33.89
CA VAL A 155 6.06 -0.12 -32.46
C VAL A 155 7.08 0.87 -31.90
N GLU A 156 6.63 1.69 -30.94
CA GLU A 156 7.44 2.62 -30.15
C GLU A 156 7.97 1.91 -28.90
N SER A 157 9.24 2.15 -28.59
CA SER A 157 9.86 1.58 -27.38
C SER A 157 9.39 2.29 -26.12
N LEU A 158 9.12 1.52 -25.07
CA LEU A 158 8.94 1.99 -23.69
C LEU A 158 10.25 2.02 -22.88
N GLY A 159 11.38 1.64 -23.50
CA GLY A 159 12.61 1.29 -22.79
C GLY A 159 12.66 -0.19 -22.41
N PRO A 160 13.73 -0.65 -21.76
CA PRO A 160 13.78 -1.98 -21.15
C PRO A 160 12.73 -2.11 -20.03
N GLY A 161 12.08 -3.26 -19.92
CA GLY A 161 11.03 -3.50 -18.94
C GLY A 161 10.54 -4.94 -18.98
N VAL A 162 9.66 -5.29 -18.04
CA VAL A 162 9.00 -6.59 -18.00
C VAL A 162 7.64 -6.46 -18.69
N PRO A 163 7.40 -7.10 -19.85
CA PRO A 163 6.10 -7.06 -20.50
C PRO A 163 5.02 -7.72 -19.65
N GLU A 164 3.80 -7.18 -19.68
CA GLU A 164 2.65 -7.75 -18.96
C GLU A 164 2.39 -9.21 -19.40
N GLY A 165 2.05 -10.05 -18.42
CA GLY A 165 1.85 -11.47 -18.58
C GLY A 165 3.15 -12.29 -18.56
N THR A 166 4.30 -11.71 -18.22
CA THR A 166 5.54 -12.47 -17.99
C THR A 166 5.42 -13.34 -16.74
N VAL A 167 4.79 -12.82 -15.68
CA VAL A 167 4.39 -13.63 -14.52
C VAL A 167 3.33 -14.66 -14.94
N GLY A 168 3.54 -15.91 -14.53
CA GLY A 168 2.74 -17.09 -14.88
C GLY A 168 3.29 -17.95 -16.01
N MET A 169 4.30 -17.46 -16.74
CA MET A 169 4.94 -18.17 -17.85
C MET A 169 5.95 -19.21 -17.39
N ASP A 170 6.22 -20.20 -18.24
CA ASP A 170 7.36 -21.10 -18.09
C ASP A 170 8.67 -20.30 -18.13
N LYS A 171 9.64 -20.67 -17.28
CA LYS A 171 10.96 -20.02 -17.15
C LYS A 171 11.60 -19.71 -18.51
N GLU A 172 11.69 -20.69 -19.41
CA GLU A 172 12.38 -20.53 -20.69
C GLU A 172 11.71 -19.49 -21.59
N LYS A 173 10.37 -19.47 -21.63
CA LYS A 173 9.59 -18.50 -22.43
C LYS A 173 9.68 -17.09 -21.85
N ALA A 174 9.72 -16.97 -20.53
CA ALA A 174 9.90 -15.69 -19.87
C ALA A 174 11.29 -15.11 -20.16
N VAL A 175 12.35 -15.93 -20.04
CA VAL A 175 13.71 -15.52 -20.38
C VAL A 175 13.84 -15.13 -21.85
N GLU A 176 13.26 -15.90 -22.78
CA GLU A 176 13.25 -15.54 -24.21
C GLU A 176 12.58 -14.19 -24.47
N ARG A 177 11.51 -13.87 -23.72
CA ARG A 177 10.79 -12.60 -23.87
C ARG A 177 11.60 -11.39 -23.40
N VAL A 178 12.47 -11.53 -22.40
CA VAL A 178 13.17 -10.39 -21.79
C VAL A 178 14.67 -10.32 -22.08
N ARG A 179 15.29 -11.37 -22.63
CA ARG A 179 16.76 -11.40 -22.88
C ARG A 179 17.25 -10.31 -23.83
N ASP A 180 16.42 -9.90 -24.79
CA ASP A 180 16.81 -8.94 -25.83
C ASP A 180 16.52 -7.48 -25.42
N MET A 181 16.27 -7.24 -24.12
CA MET A 181 16.00 -5.92 -23.55
C MET A 181 17.28 -5.09 -23.32
N GLY A 182 18.47 -5.60 -23.63
CA GLY A 182 19.73 -4.87 -23.45
C GLY A 182 20.08 -4.58 -21.98
N VAL A 183 19.56 -5.38 -21.05
CA VAL A 183 19.81 -5.30 -19.61
C VAL A 183 20.14 -6.69 -19.08
N LYS A 184 20.80 -6.76 -17.91
CA LYS A 184 21.10 -8.04 -17.25
C LYS A 184 19.79 -8.75 -16.90
N VAL A 185 19.63 -10.00 -17.30
CA VAL A 185 18.48 -10.82 -16.88
C VAL A 185 18.96 -11.86 -15.88
N VAL A 186 18.26 -11.95 -14.75
CA VAL A 186 18.53 -12.89 -13.66
C VAL A 186 17.31 -13.80 -13.42
N THR A 187 17.53 -15.09 -13.19
CA THR A 187 16.47 -15.96 -12.63
C THR A 187 16.89 -16.48 -11.26
N VAL A 188 15.95 -16.51 -10.31
CA VAL A 188 16.15 -16.98 -8.93
C VAL A 188 15.10 -18.04 -8.62
N GLU A 189 15.51 -19.22 -8.16
CA GLU A 189 14.55 -20.25 -7.73
C GLU A 189 14.07 -19.99 -6.31
N VAL A 190 12.76 -20.01 -6.10
CA VAL A 190 12.12 -19.72 -4.81
C VAL A 190 11.11 -20.82 -4.43
N PRO A 191 10.87 -21.08 -3.13
CA PRO A 191 9.81 -21.99 -2.69
C PRO A 191 8.46 -21.56 -3.27
N SER A 192 7.79 -22.50 -3.92
CA SER A 192 6.51 -22.26 -4.56
C SER A 192 5.81 -23.57 -4.91
N THR A 193 4.48 -23.53 -4.96
CA THR A 193 3.68 -24.63 -5.49
C THR A 193 3.58 -24.65 -7.02
N GLN A 194 4.03 -23.58 -7.70
CA GLN A 194 4.00 -23.39 -9.15
C GLN A 194 5.37 -23.71 -9.77
N ASP A 195 5.70 -25.00 -9.81
CA ASP A 195 6.99 -25.49 -10.30
C ASP A 195 7.30 -25.05 -11.75
N GLY A 196 8.50 -24.49 -11.97
CA GLY A 196 9.01 -24.07 -13.27
C GLY A 196 8.41 -22.78 -13.85
N LYS A 197 7.51 -22.12 -13.12
CA LYS A 197 6.84 -20.89 -13.57
C LYS A 197 7.46 -19.65 -12.96
N VAL A 198 7.46 -18.56 -13.71
CA VAL A 198 7.74 -17.23 -13.15
C VAL A 198 6.57 -16.81 -12.27
N ILE A 199 6.82 -16.54 -11.00
CA ILE A 199 5.79 -16.17 -10.03
C ILE A 199 5.89 -14.71 -9.58
N ALA A 200 7.06 -14.09 -9.74
CA ALA A 200 7.28 -12.67 -9.53
C ALA A 200 8.41 -12.18 -10.44
N SER A 201 8.46 -10.87 -10.67
CA SER A 201 9.55 -10.23 -11.40
C SER A 201 9.94 -8.91 -10.75
N MET A 202 11.18 -8.50 -10.97
CA MET A 202 11.68 -7.16 -10.62
C MET A 202 12.36 -6.55 -11.84
N PRO A 203 11.88 -5.42 -12.40
CA PRO A 203 10.65 -4.71 -12.04
C PRO A 203 9.40 -5.60 -12.10
N ALA A 204 8.33 -5.17 -11.43
CA ALA A 204 7.06 -5.88 -11.46
C ALA A 204 6.53 -6.06 -12.90
N ASP A 205 5.68 -7.06 -13.10
CA ASP A 205 5.07 -7.35 -14.40
C ASP A 205 4.40 -6.10 -14.98
N GLY A 206 4.72 -5.78 -16.23
CA GLY A 206 4.24 -4.55 -16.88
C GLY A 206 5.02 -3.28 -16.54
N GLN A 207 6.09 -3.31 -15.74
CA GLN A 207 6.87 -2.13 -15.32
C GLN A 207 8.20 -1.96 -16.06
N PRO A 208 8.67 -0.70 -16.22
CA PRO A 208 9.96 -0.40 -16.83
C PRO A 208 11.13 -0.70 -15.89
N VAL A 209 12.31 -0.97 -16.46
CA VAL A 209 13.56 -1.06 -15.69
C VAL A 209 13.99 0.33 -15.25
N VAL A 210 14.02 0.51 -13.93
CA VAL A 210 14.66 1.64 -13.26
C VAL A 210 16.10 1.26 -12.88
N GLU A 211 16.98 2.25 -12.83
CA GLU A 211 18.34 2.06 -12.33
C GLU A 211 18.31 2.11 -10.80
N GLN A 212 18.78 1.05 -10.15
CA GLN A 212 18.96 0.98 -8.71
C GLN A 212 20.43 0.65 -8.42
N ASP A 213 21.08 1.48 -7.61
CA ASP A 213 22.50 1.35 -7.24
C ASP A 213 23.47 1.16 -8.43
N GLY A 214 23.19 1.83 -9.54
CA GLY A 214 23.99 1.75 -10.76
C GLY A 214 23.77 0.46 -11.58
N VAL A 215 22.81 -0.38 -11.20
CA VAL A 215 22.46 -1.63 -11.87
C VAL A 215 21.11 -1.48 -12.58
N ARG A 216 21.07 -1.87 -13.85
CA ARG A 216 19.84 -2.03 -14.64
C ARG A 216 19.66 -3.51 -14.94
N GLN A 217 18.66 -4.14 -14.31
CA GLN A 217 18.40 -5.55 -14.47
C GLN A 217 16.91 -5.89 -14.48
N ILE A 218 16.60 -7.05 -15.07
CA ILE A 218 15.33 -7.74 -14.93
C ILE A 218 15.63 -9.02 -14.14
N ALA A 219 14.93 -9.25 -13.05
CA ALA A 219 15.00 -10.50 -12.32
C ALA A 219 13.64 -11.21 -12.37
N LEU A 220 13.68 -12.54 -12.49
CA LEU A 220 12.51 -13.41 -12.53
C LEU A 220 12.59 -14.44 -11.40
N ALA A 221 11.63 -14.43 -10.48
CA ALA A 221 11.47 -15.46 -9.46
C ALA A 221 10.77 -16.66 -10.08
N VAL A 222 11.46 -17.81 -10.11
CA VAL A 222 10.95 -19.06 -10.67
C VAL A 222 10.54 -19.97 -9.52
N GLY A 223 9.29 -20.41 -9.51
CA GLY A 223 8.76 -21.31 -8.50
C GLY A 223 9.40 -22.69 -8.58
N SER A 224 9.77 -23.23 -7.42
CA SER A 224 10.34 -24.57 -7.29
C SER A 224 9.69 -25.30 -6.12
N ALA A 225 9.02 -26.42 -6.40
CA ALA A 225 8.38 -27.23 -5.37
C ALA A 225 9.38 -28.04 -4.53
N LYS A 226 10.64 -28.08 -4.97
CA LYS A 226 11.75 -28.80 -4.29
C LYS A 226 12.48 -27.92 -3.29
N ARG A 227 12.25 -26.61 -3.32
CA ARG A 227 12.96 -25.67 -2.45
C ARG A 227 12.20 -25.51 -1.14
N SER A 228 12.87 -25.83 -0.03
CA SER A 228 12.33 -25.66 1.32
C SER A 228 12.16 -24.18 1.65
N GLY A 229 11.13 -23.84 2.43
CA GLY A 229 10.80 -22.48 2.83
C GLY A 229 9.33 -22.14 2.57
N ILE A 230 8.96 -20.91 2.93
CA ILE A 230 7.59 -20.44 2.84
C ILE A 230 7.26 -20.10 1.37
N PRO A 231 6.25 -20.74 0.76
CA PRO A 231 5.90 -20.47 -0.62
C PRO A 231 5.46 -19.03 -0.86
N MET A 232 5.89 -18.43 -1.97
CA MET A 232 5.49 -17.06 -2.35
C MET A 232 3.98 -16.85 -2.46
N GLU A 233 3.20 -17.90 -2.76
CA GLU A 233 1.74 -17.81 -2.80
C GLU A 233 1.09 -17.51 -1.44
N ILE A 234 1.84 -17.62 -0.34
CA ILE A 234 1.36 -17.29 1.00
C ILE A 234 1.15 -15.77 1.15
N ALA A 235 1.95 -14.94 0.48
CA ALA A 235 1.78 -13.48 0.51
C ALA A 235 0.40 -13.09 -0.05
N GLY A 236 -0.33 -12.26 0.70
CA GLY A 236 -1.70 -11.85 0.36
C GLY A 236 -2.76 -12.93 0.51
N MET A 237 -2.40 -14.14 0.95
CA MET A 237 -3.37 -15.18 1.29
C MET A 237 -4.10 -14.83 2.58
N ASP A 238 -5.39 -15.19 2.67
CA ASP A 238 -6.15 -15.16 3.92
C ASP A 238 -5.41 -15.91 5.04
N LYS A 239 -5.34 -15.31 6.23
CA LYS A 239 -4.48 -15.77 7.32
C LYS A 239 -4.79 -17.20 7.80
N ASP A 240 -6.08 -17.54 7.91
CA ASP A 240 -6.49 -18.86 8.40
C ASP A 240 -6.18 -19.95 7.36
N LYS A 241 -6.32 -19.62 6.07
CA LYS A 241 -5.94 -20.52 4.98
C LYS A 241 -4.43 -20.72 4.88
N ALA A 242 -3.66 -19.64 5.04
CA ALA A 242 -2.21 -19.70 5.02
C ALA A 242 -1.67 -20.58 6.15
N GLN A 243 -2.18 -20.39 7.37
CA GLN A 243 -1.86 -21.21 8.53
C GLN A 243 -2.15 -22.68 8.25
N GLN A 244 -3.39 -23.03 7.85
CA GLN A 244 -3.76 -24.42 7.54
C GLN A 244 -2.87 -25.03 6.45
N GLN A 245 -2.54 -24.25 5.42
CA GLN A 245 -1.69 -24.72 4.33
C GLN A 245 -0.27 -25.03 4.80
N LEU A 246 0.34 -24.19 5.63
CA LEU A 246 1.68 -24.42 6.16
C LEU A 246 1.70 -25.54 7.20
N GLU A 247 0.76 -25.57 8.14
CA GLU A 247 0.64 -26.66 9.13
C GLU A 247 0.47 -28.03 8.44
N SER A 248 -0.31 -28.09 7.34
CA SER A 248 -0.46 -29.33 6.56
C SER A 248 0.84 -29.83 5.92
N LYS A 249 1.86 -28.96 5.81
CA LYS A 249 3.20 -29.26 5.29
C LYS A 249 4.22 -29.48 6.41
N GLY A 250 3.80 -29.44 7.67
CA GLY A 250 4.65 -29.73 8.84
C GLY A 250 5.36 -28.51 9.43
N TYR A 251 4.94 -27.28 9.10
CA TYR A 251 5.41 -26.08 9.78
C TYR A 251 4.68 -25.90 11.12
N ASP A 252 5.38 -25.37 12.12
CA ASP A 252 4.79 -24.85 13.36
C ASP A 252 4.56 -23.35 13.18
N VAL A 253 3.29 -22.93 13.15
CA VAL A 253 2.91 -21.58 12.69
C VAL A 253 2.44 -20.74 13.87
N THR A 254 3.19 -19.67 14.14
CA THR A 254 2.78 -18.56 15.01
C THR A 254 2.13 -17.46 14.17
N MET A 255 0.96 -16.98 14.58
CA MET A 255 0.27 -15.87 13.91
C MET A 255 0.52 -14.57 14.68
N ALA A 256 1.11 -13.58 14.01
CA ALA A 256 1.37 -12.26 14.58
C ALA A 256 0.60 -11.16 13.83
N PRO A 257 -0.16 -10.29 14.51
CA PRO A 257 -0.79 -9.15 13.87
C PRO A 257 0.27 -8.10 13.48
N THR A 258 0.07 -7.44 12.34
CA THR A 258 0.84 -6.26 11.94
C THR A 258 -0.07 -5.18 11.36
N MET A 259 0.34 -3.93 11.42
CA MET A 259 -0.37 -2.84 10.76
C MET A 259 -0.03 -2.85 9.27
N ALA A 260 -1.05 -2.99 8.44
CA ALA A 260 -0.92 -3.06 6.99
C ALA A 260 -2.05 -2.33 6.29
N ASP A 261 -1.90 -2.17 4.98
CA ASP A 261 -2.87 -1.52 4.12
C ASP A 261 -4.23 -2.26 4.12
N LYS A 262 -5.27 -1.51 3.74
CA LYS A 262 -6.67 -1.95 3.82
C LYS A 262 -6.94 -3.23 3.05
N ASP A 263 -6.32 -3.39 1.89
CA ASP A 263 -6.47 -4.57 1.06
C ASP A 263 -5.77 -5.80 1.63
N MET A 264 -4.87 -5.61 2.60
CA MET A 264 -4.14 -6.65 3.33
C MET A 264 -4.77 -7.02 4.68
N THR A 265 -5.88 -6.38 5.08
CA THR A 265 -6.61 -6.75 6.29
C THR A 265 -7.05 -8.22 6.25
N GLY A 266 -6.66 -9.00 7.25
CA GLY A 266 -6.93 -10.45 7.36
C GLY A 266 -6.04 -11.33 6.47
N LYS A 267 -5.06 -10.76 5.76
CA LYS A 267 -4.15 -11.48 4.86
C LYS A 267 -2.72 -11.44 5.35
N ILE A 268 -1.91 -12.40 4.91
CA ILE A 268 -0.48 -12.45 5.22
C ILE A 268 0.25 -11.32 4.48
N VAL A 269 0.98 -10.52 5.25
CA VAL A 269 1.79 -9.39 4.80
C VAL A 269 3.24 -9.81 4.64
N SER A 270 3.78 -10.51 5.64
CA SER A 270 5.15 -11.00 5.67
C SER A 270 5.25 -12.24 6.55
N ALA A 271 6.45 -12.82 6.65
CA ALA A 271 6.73 -13.94 7.53
C ALA A 271 8.18 -13.91 8.02
N ASP A 272 8.46 -14.63 9.10
CA ASP A 272 9.81 -14.98 9.55
C ASP A 272 9.90 -16.50 9.70
N PRO A 273 10.80 -17.20 8.97
CA PRO A 273 11.66 -16.70 7.90
C PRO A 273 10.88 -16.07 6.73
N ASP A 274 11.55 -15.23 5.92
CA ASP A 274 10.90 -14.48 4.83
C ASP A 274 10.14 -15.35 3.83
N ILE A 275 9.05 -14.81 3.28
CA ILE A 275 8.30 -15.44 2.20
C ILE A 275 9.16 -15.54 0.94
N GLY A 276 9.20 -16.72 0.31
CA GLY A 276 10.05 -16.99 -0.86
C GLY A 276 11.52 -17.22 -0.53
N ALA A 277 11.90 -17.12 0.75
CA ALA A 277 13.23 -17.44 1.21
C ALA A 277 13.46 -18.94 1.31
N ALA A 278 14.67 -19.36 0.96
CA ALA A 278 15.09 -20.73 1.24
C ALA A 278 15.31 -20.89 2.75
N SER A 279 14.60 -21.83 3.37
CA SER A 279 14.78 -22.15 4.78
C SER A 279 14.46 -23.62 5.05
N ASP A 280 15.27 -24.25 5.91
CA ASP A 280 15.01 -25.59 6.44
C ASP A 280 14.28 -25.56 7.79
N GLY A 281 14.03 -24.36 8.33
CA GLY A 281 13.30 -24.16 9.59
C GLY A 281 11.80 -24.44 9.43
N THR A 282 11.21 -25.12 10.42
CA THR A 282 9.77 -25.40 10.46
C THR A 282 9.00 -24.41 11.33
N ASP A 283 9.67 -23.70 12.23
CA ASP A 283 9.06 -22.68 13.09
C ASP A 283 8.92 -21.40 12.27
N VAL A 284 7.68 -20.95 12.11
CA VAL A 284 7.32 -19.83 11.23
C VAL A 284 6.43 -18.87 11.97
N THR A 285 6.75 -17.58 11.91
CA THR A 285 5.81 -16.52 12.28
C THR A 285 5.22 -15.91 11.02
N LEU A 286 3.89 -15.96 10.87
CA LEU A 286 3.17 -15.27 9.81
C LEU A 286 2.60 -13.95 10.32
N TYR A 287 2.98 -12.85 9.69
CA TYR A 287 2.46 -11.52 10.01
C TYR A 287 1.25 -11.22 9.13
N PHE A 288 0.10 -10.94 9.75
CA PHE A 288 -1.14 -10.65 9.03
C PHE A 288 -1.65 -9.23 9.26
N GLY A 289 -2.27 -8.63 8.25
CA GLY A 289 -2.85 -7.28 8.35
C GLY A 289 -3.97 -7.25 9.39
N ALA A 290 -3.75 -6.53 10.47
CA ALA A 290 -4.60 -6.53 11.66
C ALA A 290 -5.71 -5.47 11.58
N THR A 291 -6.86 -5.80 12.17
CA THR A 291 -7.91 -4.81 12.48
C THR A 291 -7.50 -3.93 13.67
N PRO A 292 -8.12 -2.75 13.89
CA PRO A 292 -7.80 -1.91 15.05
C PRO A 292 -7.93 -2.63 16.39
N LYS A 293 -8.89 -3.55 16.51
CA LYS A 293 -9.07 -4.38 17.70
C LYS A 293 -7.90 -5.36 17.90
N GLU A 294 -7.44 -5.99 16.83
CA GLU A 294 -6.30 -6.92 16.89
C GLU A 294 -5.00 -6.17 17.18
N VAL A 295 -4.79 -4.96 16.66
CA VAL A 295 -3.66 -4.09 17.02
C VAL A 295 -3.66 -3.81 18.53
N LYS A 296 -4.80 -3.35 19.07
CA LYS A 296 -4.95 -3.09 20.51
C LYS A 296 -4.72 -4.36 21.34
N GLN A 297 -5.20 -5.51 20.88
CA GLN A 297 -5.00 -6.78 21.56
C GLN A 297 -3.53 -7.23 21.54
N ALA A 298 -2.81 -6.97 20.45
CA ALA A 298 -1.39 -7.30 20.31
C ALA A 298 -0.53 -6.54 21.32
N MET A 299 -0.96 -5.35 21.72
CA MET A 299 -0.25 -4.54 22.70
C MET A 299 -0.48 -4.98 24.14
N LEU A 300 -1.46 -5.85 24.39
CA LEU A 300 -1.84 -6.26 25.75
C LEU A 300 -0.90 -7.34 26.29
N VAL A 301 -0.29 -7.05 27.43
CA VAL A 301 0.58 -7.97 28.17
C VAL A 301 -0.09 -8.36 29.47
N ASP A 302 -0.04 -9.64 29.80
CA ASP A 302 -0.49 -10.19 31.09
C ASP A 302 0.68 -10.15 32.08
N HIS A 303 0.51 -9.44 33.19
CA HIS A 303 1.49 -9.32 34.26
C HIS A 303 1.09 -10.19 35.44
N ASP A 304 1.73 -11.35 35.56
CA ASP A 304 1.60 -12.23 36.73
C ASP A 304 2.55 -11.78 37.84
N GLU A 305 2.14 -10.78 38.62
CA GLU A 305 2.75 -10.52 39.92
C GLU A 305 2.25 -11.55 40.96
N SER A 306 2.85 -11.56 42.16
CA SER A 306 2.45 -12.44 43.27
C SER A 306 0.93 -12.55 43.45
N GLU A 307 0.42 -13.72 43.87
CA GLU A 307 -1.02 -14.02 44.02
C GLU A 307 -1.85 -12.81 44.46
N GLY A 308 -2.74 -12.35 43.57
CA GLY A 308 -3.67 -11.23 43.82
C GLY A 308 -3.25 -9.88 43.26
N ASN A 309 -2.10 -9.77 42.59
CA ASN A 309 -1.62 -8.56 41.91
C ASN A 309 -1.55 -8.71 40.37
N GLU A 310 -2.24 -9.70 39.81
CA GLU A 310 -2.36 -9.89 38.36
C GLU A 310 -3.02 -8.65 37.71
N TYR A 311 -2.39 -8.10 36.68
CA TYR A 311 -2.95 -7.00 35.89
C TYR A 311 -2.59 -7.13 34.42
N HIS A 312 -3.36 -6.47 33.57
CA HIS A 312 -3.08 -6.39 32.14
C HIS A 312 -2.59 -4.98 31.80
N ALA A 313 -1.73 -4.80 30.80
CA ALA A 313 -1.34 -3.45 30.36
C ALA A 313 -0.97 -3.41 28.88
N TYR A 314 -1.19 -2.25 28.24
CA TYR A 314 -0.79 -2.01 26.85
C TYR A 314 0.72 -1.72 26.74
N ASP A 315 1.53 -2.71 27.08
CA ASP A 315 2.98 -2.58 27.18
C ASP A 315 3.73 -3.13 25.96
N ASP A 316 3.17 -3.99 25.11
CA ASP A 316 3.90 -4.49 23.94
C ASP A 316 3.76 -3.56 22.72
N LEU A 317 4.77 -2.75 22.47
CA LEU A 317 4.79 -1.78 21.38
C LEU A 317 5.45 -2.32 20.11
N SER A 318 5.78 -3.60 20.05
CA SER A 318 6.53 -4.21 18.93
C SER A 318 5.87 -3.96 17.57
N ILE A 319 4.53 -3.97 17.52
CA ILE A 319 3.75 -3.75 16.29
C ILE A 319 3.97 -2.35 15.67
N LEU A 320 4.49 -1.39 16.45
CA LEU A 320 4.70 0.00 16.02
C LEU A 320 6.09 0.23 15.42
N LEU A 321 7.06 -0.64 15.69
CA LEU A 321 8.44 -0.50 15.24
C LEU A 321 8.58 -0.39 13.72
N GLY A 322 9.67 0.23 13.29
CA GLY A 322 10.04 0.41 11.88
C GLY A 322 9.84 1.83 11.38
N ASP A 323 9.93 1.99 10.07
CA ASP A 323 9.89 3.28 9.41
C ASP A 323 8.45 3.76 9.17
N TRP A 324 8.27 5.06 9.29
CA TRP A 324 7.04 5.76 8.99
C TRP A 324 7.37 7.00 8.18
N CYS A 325 6.78 7.14 6.99
CA CYS A 325 7.12 8.19 6.05
C CYS A 325 5.89 8.93 5.55
N THR A 326 6.03 10.24 5.38
CA THR A 326 5.08 11.06 4.61
C THR A 326 5.22 10.76 3.12
N ASP A 327 4.19 11.09 2.33
CA ASP A 327 4.25 10.93 0.87
C ASP A 327 5.27 11.88 0.20
N ASP A 328 5.65 12.96 0.89
CA ASP A 328 6.71 13.89 0.45
C ASP A 328 8.13 13.38 0.80
N GLY A 329 8.25 12.24 1.48
CA GLY A 329 9.52 11.55 1.76
C GLY A 329 10.21 11.91 3.07
N ASP A 330 9.56 12.68 3.95
CA ASP A 330 10.03 12.85 5.34
C ASP A 330 9.72 11.60 6.16
N CYS A 331 10.69 11.07 6.89
CA CYS A 331 10.60 9.78 7.58
C CYS A 331 11.06 9.87 9.03
N ILE A 332 10.39 9.10 9.90
CA ILE A 332 10.84 8.78 11.24
C ILE A 332 10.97 7.26 11.39
N THR A 333 11.85 6.80 12.27
CA THR A 333 12.00 5.38 12.60
C THR A 333 11.69 5.19 14.07
N LEU A 334 10.70 4.34 14.38
CA LEU A 334 10.41 3.93 15.75
C LEU A 334 11.27 2.72 16.10
N VAL A 335 12.13 2.88 17.10
CA VAL A 335 13.04 1.83 17.58
C VAL A 335 12.77 1.50 19.04
N LYS A 336 13.14 0.30 19.47
CA LYS A 336 13.13 -0.07 20.89
C LYS A 336 14.03 0.88 21.68
N ASP A 337 13.54 1.37 22.81
CA ASP A 337 14.36 2.15 23.75
C ASP A 337 15.45 1.23 24.34
N GLN A 338 16.71 1.57 24.07
CA GLN A 338 17.86 0.78 24.53
C GLN A 338 18.15 0.94 26.03
N GLN A 339 17.52 1.92 26.70
CA GLN A 339 17.59 2.07 28.16
C GLN A 339 16.51 1.29 28.91
N ALA A 340 15.58 0.64 28.19
CA ALA A 340 14.53 -0.17 28.79
C ALA A 340 15.09 -1.39 29.54
N TYR A 341 14.40 -1.78 30.63
CA TYR A 341 14.76 -2.89 31.51
C TYR A 341 15.13 -4.16 30.73
N SER A 342 16.34 -4.69 30.98
CA SER A 342 16.81 -5.93 30.40
C SER A 342 16.11 -7.12 31.08
N GLY A 343 15.04 -7.64 30.48
CA GLY A 343 14.33 -8.81 30.99
C GLY A 343 12.99 -9.14 30.32
N ASP A 344 12.38 -8.18 29.61
CA ASP A 344 11.08 -8.38 28.96
C ASP A 344 11.24 -8.97 27.53
N ASP A 345 10.41 -9.96 27.19
CA ASP A 345 10.34 -10.58 25.85
C ASP A 345 9.55 -9.72 24.83
N TYR A 346 9.11 -8.52 25.24
CA TYR A 346 8.33 -7.58 24.44
C TYR A 346 8.97 -6.17 24.45
N VAL A 347 8.41 -5.25 23.66
CA VAL A 347 8.92 -3.87 23.55
C VAL A 347 8.12 -2.94 24.44
N ARG A 348 8.55 -2.78 25.69
CA ARG A 348 7.87 -1.93 26.69
C ARG A 348 7.93 -0.43 26.41
N SER A 349 9.02 0.02 25.79
CA SER A 349 9.28 1.42 25.51
C SER A 349 9.99 1.59 24.18
N MET A 350 9.68 2.68 23.50
CA MET A 350 10.23 3.04 22.20
C MET A 350 10.80 4.45 22.19
N GLN A 351 11.53 4.79 21.15
CA GLN A 351 11.95 6.15 20.86
C GLN A 351 11.89 6.40 19.36
N ILE A 352 11.81 7.67 18.98
CA ILE A 352 12.09 8.09 17.60
C ILE A 352 13.61 8.09 17.44
N GLU A 353 14.14 7.37 16.46
CA GLU A 353 15.57 7.30 16.21
C GLU A 353 16.17 8.71 16.05
N GLY A 354 17.28 8.97 16.73
CA GLY A 354 17.93 10.28 16.74
C GLY A 354 17.31 11.33 17.67
N ARG A 355 16.21 11.02 18.37
CA ARG A 355 15.65 11.83 19.48
C ARG A 355 15.89 11.10 20.80
N SER A 356 16.52 11.77 21.78
CA SER A 356 17.02 11.12 23.00
C SER A 356 16.71 11.88 24.30
N ASP A 357 15.59 12.60 24.34
CA ASP A 357 15.24 13.53 25.42
C ASP A 357 14.22 12.99 26.44
N ALA A 358 13.59 11.85 26.18
CA ALA A 358 12.65 11.22 27.11
C ALA A 358 13.38 10.34 28.15
N GLN A 359 13.06 10.52 29.44
CA GLN A 359 13.69 9.76 30.53
C GLN A 359 13.28 8.26 30.55
N PHE A 360 12.08 7.93 30.07
CA PHE A 360 11.53 6.56 30.06
C PHE A 360 11.01 6.13 28.68
N GLY A 361 11.36 6.89 27.64
CA GLY A 361 10.88 6.69 26.28
C GLY A 361 9.36 6.83 26.11
N LEU A 362 8.89 6.50 24.92
CA LEU A 362 7.52 6.58 24.47
C LEU A 362 6.75 5.30 24.83
N GLY A 363 5.54 5.46 25.35
CA GLY A 363 4.64 4.36 25.67
C GLY A 363 3.16 4.70 25.50
N ALA A 364 2.31 3.67 25.44
CA ALA A 364 0.85 3.84 25.47
C ALA A 364 0.36 4.13 26.91
N CYS A 365 1.20 3.80 27.89
CA CYS A 365 0.89 3.79 29.29
C CYS A 365 1.70 4.82 30.06
N PRO A 366 1.07 5.54 31.00
CA PRO A 366 1.79 6.44 31.86
C PRO A 366 2.68 5.64 32.82
N PHE A 367 3.92 6.09 33.03
CA PHE A 367 4.72 5.60 34.14
C PHE A 367 4.04 6.02 35.44
N ALA A 368 3.65 5.03 36.23
CA ALA A 368 3.03 5.29 37.51
C ALA A 368 3.47 4.26 38.56
N GLN A 369 3.66 4.73 39.79
CA GLN A 369 4.06 3.89 40.92
C GLN A 369 2.94 3.00 41.47
N SER A 370 1.78 2.96 40.80
CA SER A 370 0.63 2.14 41.18
C SER A 370 0.28 1.13 40.08
N ILE A 371 0.13 -0.12 40.51
CA ILE A 371 -0.13 -1.31 39.69
C ILE A 371 -1.48 -1.19 38.95
N GLY A 372 -1.52 -1.58 37.67
CA GLY A 372 -2.77 -1.72 36.91
C GLY A 372 -3.43 -0.41 36.41
N LEU A 373 -2.74 0.73 36.41
CA LEU A 373 -3.30 1.98 35.84
C LEU A 373 -3.47 1.95 34.32
N CYS A 374 -2.87 0.98 33.65
CA CYS A 374 -3.05 0.77 32.23
C CYS A 374 -3.84 -0.50 31.92
N ASP A 375 -4.59 -0.99 32.91
CA ASP A 375 -5.37 -2.21 32.79
C ASP A 375 -6.74 -1.96 32.18
N PRO A 376 -7.03 -2.50 30.98
CA PRO A 376 -8.35 -2.38 30.38
C PRO A 376 -9.41 -3.26 31.05
N VAL A 377 -9.01 -4.21 31.91
CA VAL A 377 -9.85 -5.24 32.55
C VAL A 377 -10.15 -4.92 34.01
N ASP A 378 -9.20 -4.42 34.83
CA ASP A 378 -9.48 -4.06 36.24
C ASP A 378 -10.15 -2.69 36.39
N SER A 379 -11.48 -2.71 36.55
CA SER A 379 -12.33 -1.53 36.81
C SER A 379 -11.96 -0.67 38.03
N ARG A 380 -11.15 -1.19 38.98
CA ARG A 380 -10.71 -0.40 40.15
C ARG A 380 -9.65 0.63 39.78
N ASN A 381 -8.75 0.28 38.85
CA ASN A 381 -7.62 1.12 38.42
C ASN A 381 -7.75 1.62 36.97
N SER A 382 -8.66 1.07 36.15
CA SER A 382 -8.88 1.45 34.73
C SER A 382 -9.44 2.86 34.48
N LYS A 383 -9.70 3.65 35.53
CA LYS A 383 -10.17 5.05 35.38
C LYS A 383 -9.18 5.91 34.58
N SER A 384 -7.90 5.55 34.62
CA SER A 384 -6.81 6.11 33.85
C SER A 384 -6.76 5.73 32.37
N LEU A 385 -7.67 4.89 31.89
CA LEU A 385 -7.89 4.67 30.47
C LEU A 385 -9.20 5.27 29.94
N MET A 386 -10.13 5.69 30.82
CA MET A 386 -11.49 6.06 30.41
C MET A 386 -11.58 7.25 29.43
N ARG A 387 -10.51 8.02 29.22
CA ARG A 387 -10.49 9.10 28.21
C ARG A 387 -9.19 9.17 27.40
N SER A 388 -8.32 8.15 27.49
CA SER A 388 -7.32 7.94 26.45
C SER A 388 -8.01 7.31 25.23
N LEU A 389 -7.46 7.55 24.04
CA LEU A 389 -7.98 6.95 22.82
C LEU A 389 -7.85 5.41 22.87
N ILE A 390 -6.79 4.89 23.50
CA ILE A 390 -6.63 3.44 23.66
C ILE A 390 -7.72 2.81 24.53
N GLY A 391 -8.38 3.55 25.41
CA GLY A 391 -9.56 3.07 26.15
C GLY A 391 -10.88 3.13 25.36
N GLY A 392 -10.92 3.90 24.28
CA GLY A 392 -12.11 4.15 23.46
C GLY A 392 -12.39 3.11 22.36
N ASP A 393 -13.37 3.42 21.51
CA ASP A 393 -13.82 2.61 20.38
C ASP A 393 -13.43 3.17 19.01
N SER A 394 -12.76 4.32 18.96
CA SER A 394 -12.26 4.92 17.72
C SER A 394 -11.24 4.02 16.99
N GLY A 395 -10.57 3.11 17.71
CA GLY A 395 -9.51 2.27 17.16
C GLY A 395 -8.16 2.98 17.00
N ALA A 396 -8.10 4.31 17.14
CA ALA A 396 -6.86 5.06 17.28
C ALA A 396 -6.39 5.05 18.74
N PHE A 397 -5.10 5.32 18.97
CA PHE A 397 -4.52 5.40 20.31
C PHE A 397 -3.31 6.33 20.36
N GLU A 398 -2.96 6.79 21.56
CA GLU A 398 -1.79 7.64 21.76
C GLU A 398 -0.56 6.86 22.20
N ILE A 399 0.60 7.37 21.80
CA ILE A 399 1.92 6.98 22.32
C ILE A 399 2.65 8.27 22.68
N TYR A 400 3.13 8.40 23.90
CA TYR A 400 3.71 9.65 24.41
C TYR A 400 4.81 9.37 25.41
N ASP A 401 5.60 10.39 25.78
CA ASP A 401 6.60 10.25 26.84
C ASP A 401 5.94 9.72 28.12
N SER A 402 6.27 8.49 28.49
CA SER A 402 5.64 7.77 29.60
C SER A 402 5.81 8.53 30.93
N PHE A 403 6.82 9.42 31.01
CA PHE A 403 7.11 10.21 32.20
C PHE A 403 6.53 11.63 32.16
N ALA A 404 5.72 11.97 31.17
CA ALA A 404 5.10 13.30 31.02
C ALA A 404 4.26 13.75 32.23
N TYR A 405 3.85 12.84 33.11
CA TYR A 405 3.12 13.18 34.35
C TYR A 405 4.02 13.75 35.45
N ALA A 406 5.33 13.53 35.37
CA ALA A 406 6.30 14.12 36.28
C ALA A 406 6.62 15.56 35.82
N PRO A 407 6.31 16.59 36.64
CA PRO A 407 6.63 17.96 36.29
C PRO A 407 8.15 18.21 36.32
N TRP A 408 8.56 19.27 35.66
CA TRP A 408 9.93 19.76 35.67
C TRP A 408 10.13 20.79 36.78
N CYS A 409 11.26 20.69 37.47
CA CYS A 409 11.82 21.74 38.31
C CYS A 409 13.08 22.28 37.63
N GLY A 410 12.94 23.39 36.91
CA GLY A 410 14.01 23.91 36.05
C GLY A 410 14.39 22.91 34.96
N THR A 411 15.59 22.33 35.06
CA THR A 411 16.10 21.32 34.11
C THR A 411 16.01 19.89 34.62
N ARG A 412 15.37 19.64 35.77
CA ARG A 412 15.22 18.30 36.36
C ARG A 412 13.77 17.85 36.34
N GLN A 413 13.50 16.67 35.80
CA GLN A 413 12.17 16.05 35.89
C GLN A 413 11.96 15.39 37.26
N MET A 414 10.80 15.63 37.88
CA MET A 414 10.54 15.39 39.31
C MET A 414 9.74 14.10 39.54
N GLY A 415 10.30 12.92 39.23
CA GLY A 415 9.63 11.64 39.52
C GLY A 415 10.40 10.64 40.38
N GLY A 416 11.48 11.08 41.04
CA GLY A 416 12.19 10.31 42.08
C GLY A 416 11.83 10.79 43.50
N ALA A 417 11.83 9.87 44.47
CA ALA A 417 11.63 10.22 45.89
C ALA A 417 12.74 11.14 46.42
N GLY A 418 12.39 12.10 47.29
CA GLY A 418 13.35 12.95 48.01
C GLY A 418 13.90 14.16 47.24
N ALA A 419 13.25 14.59 46.15
CA ALA A 419 13.54 15.86 45.49
C ALA A 419 12.42 16.87 45.74
N TRP A 420 12.80 18.11 46.07
CA TRP A 420 11.89 19.26 46.24
C TRP A 420 12.21 20.32 45.19
N CYS A 421 11.22 21.16 44.87
CA CYS A 421 11.36 22.26 43.92
C CYS A 421 11.10 23.59 44.60
N ASP A 422 12.16 24.40 44.74
CA ASP A 422 12.09 25.72 45.34
C ASP A 422 12.24 26.78 44.24
N HIS A 423 11.14 27.44 43.86
CA HIS A 423 11.11 28.44 42.80
C HIS A 423 11.79 27.98 41.49
N GLY A 424 11.50 26.74 41.07
CA GLY A 424 12.09 26.14 39.86
C GLY A 424 13.51 25.61 40.02
N THR A 425 14.04 25.59 41.25
CA THR A 425 15.36 25.05 41.56
C THR A 425 15.24 23.71 42.31
N PRO A 426 15.80 22.61 41.78
CA PRO A 426 15.72 21.32 42.45
C PRO A 426 16.64 21.29 43.68
N THR A 427 16.10 20.89 44.83
CA THR A 427 16.82 20.70 46.10
C THR A 427 16.66 19.25 46.59
N SER A 428 17.72 18.73 47.21
CA SER A 428 17.79 17.39 47.83
C SER A 428 17.81 17.44 49.36
N GLU A 429 17.68 18.61 49.96
CA GLU A 429 17.57 18.78 51.42
C GLU A 429 16.14 19.20 51.76
N TYR A 430 15.54 18.56 52.78
CA TYR A 430 14.18 18.89 53.19
C TYR A 430 14.13 20.36 53.65
N PRO A 431 13.40 21.23 52.95
CA PRO A 431 13.41 22.67 53.21
C PRO A 431 12.63 23.09 54.49
N GLY A 432 12.14 22.12 55.26
CA GLY A 432 11.47 22.34 56.54
C GLY A 432 9.95 22.25 56.50
N ASP A 433 9.35 22.33 57.69
CA ASP A 433 7.91 22.20 57.89
C ASP A 433 7.13 23.31 57.16
N GLY A 434 6.08 22.94 56.43
CA GLY A 434 5.21 23.88 55.70
C GLY A 434 5.73 24.29 54.31
N PHE A 435 6.83 23.72 53.84
CA PHE A 435 7.29 23.90 52.47
C PHE A 435 6.31 23.32 51.44
N ASN A 436 6.08 24.09 50.37
CA ASN A 436 5.35 23.66 49.18
C ASN A 436 6.27 23.79 47.97
N ASN A 437 6.25 22.80 47.09
CA ASN A 437 6.94 22.91 45.81
C ASN A 437 6.41 24.10 45.01
N SER A 438 7.31 24.82 44.35
CA SER A 438 7.00 26.01 43.54
C SER A 438 7.92 26.13 42.33
N GLY A 439 7.43 26.77 41.26
CA GLY A 439 8.13 26.84 39.97
C GLY A 439 8.21 25.50 39.24
N LEU A 440 7.27 24.59 39.52
CA LEU A 440 7.09 23.36 38.78
C LEU A 440 6.36 23.64 37.46
N GLU A 441 6.78 22.96 36.39
CA GLU A 441 6.20 23.12 35.06
C GLU A 441 5.98 21.77 34.37
N TYR A 442 4.81 21.58 33.78
CA TYR A 442 4.64 20.62 32.70
C TYR A 442 5.16 21.21 31.40
N LYS A 443 5.82 20.38 30.60
CA LYS A 443 6.33 20.73 29.28
C LYS A 443 5.72 19.79 28.25
N MET A 444 5.39 20.30 27.07
CA MET A 444 5.03 19.45 25.94
C MET A 444 6.23 18.56 25.57
N SER A 445 5.99 17.26 25.55
CA SER A 445 6.91 16.24 25.07
C SER A 445 6.42 15.61 23.77
N ASP A 446 7.17 14.67 23.21
CA ASP A 446 6.73 13.84 22.11
C ASP A 446 5.39 13.16 22.45
N PHE A 447 4.44 13.30 21.52
CA PHE A 447 3.09 12.77 21.63
C PHE A 447 2.60 12.44 20.22
N LEU A 448 2.33 11.16 20.00
CA LEU A 448 1.95 10.59 18.73
C LEU A 448 0.53 10.05 18.84
N VAL A 449 -0.23 10.15 17.74
CA VAL A 449 -1.52 9.49 17.59
C VAL A 449 -1.38 8.46 16.49
N VAL A 450 -1.55 7.18 16.83
CA VAL A 450 -1.50 6.07 15.89
C VAL A 450 -2.91 5.78 15.40
N VAL A 451 -3.06 5.65 14.08
CA VAL A 451 -4.33 5.44 13.39
C VAL A 451 -4.20 4.17 12.52
N PRO A 452 -4.55 3.00 13.08
CA PRO A 452 -4.65 1.77 12.30
C PRO A 452 -5.73 1.89 11.20
N VAL A 453 -5.59 1.11 10.13
CA VAL A 453 -6.62 1.04 9.08
C VAL A 453 -7.95 0.60 9.68
N GLY A 454 -9.00 1.36 9.42
CA GLY A 454 -10.34 1.11 9.95
C GLY A 454 -10.65 1.81 11.26
N ALA A 455 -9.73 2.60 11.82
CA ALA A 455 -10.03 3.52 12.90
C ALA A 455 -11.02 4.63 12.45
N ASP A 456 -11.92 5.04 13.35
CA ASP A 456 -12.89 6.11 13.14
C ASP A 456 -12.28 7.47 13.50
N ILE A 457 -11.42 7.98 12.61
CA ILE A 457 -10.80 9.29 12.80
C ILE A 457 -11.84 10.43 12.84
N LYS A 458 -12.97 10.27 12.16
CA LYS A 458 -14.05 11.27 12.09
C LYS A 458 -14.73 11.43 13.44
N GLN A 459 -14.84 10.35 14.23
CA GLN A 459 -15.27 10.44 15.62
C GLN A 459 -14.38 11.40 16.42
N LEU A 460 -13.07 11.33 16.22
CA LEU A 460 -12.10 12.16 16.95
C LEU A 460 -12.15 13.62 16.52
N GLU A 461 -12.25 13.89 15.21
CA GLU A 461 -12.44 15.25 14.68
C GLU A 461 -13.73 15.89 15.23
N ASN A 462 -14.84 15.15 15.23
CA ASN A 462 -16.12 15.63 15.73
C ASN A 462 -16.13 15.84 17.26
N SER A 463 -15.29 15.10 18.00
CA SER A 463 -15.15 15.28 19.44
C SER A 463 -14.37 16.55 19.84
N GLY A 464 -13.69 17.18 18.88
CA GLY A 464 -12.76 18.29 19.14
C GLY A 464 -11.42 17.83 19.72
N TYR A 465 -11.04 16.57 19.50
CA TYR A 465 -9.73 16.04 19.91
C TYR A 465 -8.60 16.77 19.19
N PHE A 466 -8.78 17.05 17.89
CA PHE A 466 -7.83 17.80 17.09
C PHE A 466 -8.11 19.30 17.13
N ALA A 467 -7.05 20.10 17.08
CA ALA A 467 -7.14 21.53 16.83
C ALA A 467 -7.82 21.75 15.47
N ARG A 468 -8.60 22.83 15.35
CA ARG A 468 -9.27 23.13 14.07
C ARG A 468 -8.24 23.41 12.98
N THR A 469 -8.45 22.85 11.80
CA THR A 469 -7.66 23.16 10.61
C THR A 469 -7.70 24.66 10.33
N LYS A 470 -6.53 25.29 10.23
CA LYS A 470 -6.40 26.67 9.71
C LYS A 470 -6.44 26.68 8.17
N ASP A 471 -6.14 25.54 7.55
CA ASP A 471 -6.04 25.35 6.11
C ASP A 471 -7.21 24.49 5.63
N ASN A 472 -8.27 25.12 5.11
CA ASN A 472 -9.50 24.44 4.67
C ASN A 472 -9.32 23.67 3.35
N ASP A 473 -8.15 23.77 2.71
CA ASP A 473 -7.86 23.15 1.42
C ASP A 473 -6.97 21.89 1.54
N ALA A 474 -6.55 21.51 2.76
CA ALA A 474 -5.75 20.31 2.98
C ALA A 474 -6.60 19.03 2.81
N LYS A 475 -6.12 18.06 2.03
CA LYS A 475 -6.83 16.78 1.86
C LYS A 475 -6.67 15.90 3.10
N GLU A 476 -7.70 15.09 3.37
CA GLU A 476 -7.68 14.05 4.41
C GLU A 476 -6.52 13.08 4.16
N PRO A 477 -5.91 12.49 5.21
CA PRO A 477 -4.96 11.40 5.03
C PRO A 477 -5.58 10.24 4.25
N ASP A 478 -4.77 9.52 3.46
CA ASP A 478 -5.14 8.23 2.89
C ASP A 478 -5.48 7.21 3.98
N ALA A 479 -6.78 7.01 4.22
CA ALA A 479 -7.30 6.06 5.20
C ALA A 479 -7.19 4.59 4.77
N THR A 480 -6.60 4.31 3.60
CA THR A 480 -6.31 2.93 3.17
C THR A 480 -4.96 2.42 3.70
N ARG A 481 -4.14 3.29 4.27
CA ARG A 481 -2.83 2.96 4.86
C ARG A 481 -2.85 3.29 6.35
N PRO A 482 -2.20 2.50 7.22
CA PRO A 482 -2.05 2.87 8.62
C PRO A 482 -1.08 4.05 8.71
N TYR A 483 -1.40 5.02 9.55
CA TYR A 483 -0.56 6.20 9.73
C TYR A 483 -0.48 6.62 11.18
N LEU A 484 0.51 7.45 11.49
CA LEU A 484 0.59 8.19 12.73
C LEU A 484 0.70 9.69 12.48
N LEU A 485 0.34 10.45 13.49
CA LEU A 485 0.51 11.90 13.56
C LEU A 485 1.46 12.22 14.69
N ILE A 486 2.31 13.23 14.50
CA ILE A 486 3.25 13.70 15.53
C ILE A 486 2.79 15.09 15.96
N ARG A 487 2.65 15.32 17.27
CA ARG A 487 2.33 16.64 17.80
C ARG A 487 3.44 17.63 17.45
N ASP A 488 3.08 18.79 16.93
CA ASP A 488 4.01 19.87 16.61
C ASP A 488 3.89 21.02 17.62
N PRO A 489 4.83 21.15 18.59
CA PRO A 489 4.82 22.22 19.58
C PRO A 489 4.82 23.63 18.98
N SER A 490 5.29 23.82 17.75
CA SER A 490 5.33 25.14 17.10
C SER A 490 3.95 25.70 16.74
N LEU A 491 2.91 24.86 16.78
CA LEU A 491 1.53 25.23 16.47
C LEU A 491 0.74 25.76 17.69
N TYR A 492 1.38 25.83 18.85
CA TYR A 492 0.76 26.24 20.11
C TYR A 492 1.33 27.57 20.62
N ASP A 493 0.45 28.38 21.22
CA ASP A 493 0.86 29.63 21.86
C ASP A 493 1.63 29.37 23.17
N GLU A 494 1.31 28.27 23.87
CA GLU A 494 1.96 27.84 25.11
C GLU A 494 2.33 26.35 25.03
N THR A 495 3.59 26.04 25.30
CA THR A 495 4.12 24.66 25.35
C THR A 495 4.52 24.23 26.76
N THR A 496 4.26 25.10 27.74
CA THR A 496 4.52 24.88 29.16
C THR A 496 3.29 25.24 29.98
N ALA A 497 3.05 24.55 31.08
CA ALA A 497 1.96 24.87 31.99
C ALA A 497 2.45 24.73 33.44
N SER A 498 2.00 25.63 34.32
CA SER A 498 2.36 25.54 35.73
C SER A 498 1.86 24.23 36.33
N ALA A 499 2.77 23.54 37.03
CA ALA A 499 2.52 22.37 37.84
C ALA A 499 2.66 22.68 39.34
N ASP A 500 2.42 23.94 39.73
CA ASP A 500 2.38 24.35 41.13
C ASP A 500 1.01 24.04 41.77
N GLY A 501 1.03 23.82 43.08
CA GLY A 501 -0.17 23.56 43.88
C GLY A 501 -0.43 22.07 44.13
N ALA A 502 -1.61 21.78 44.69
CA ALA A 502 -1.99 20.41 45.04
C ALA A 502 -2.63 19.71 43.85
N HIS A 503 -2.02 18.62 43.38
CA HIS A 503 -2.46 17.79 42.25
C HIS A 503 -2.75 18.58 40.94
N PRO A 504 -1.80 19.41 40.46
CA PRO A 504 -1.94 20.02 39.15
C PRO A 504 -1.89 18.94 38.07
N ARG A 505 -2.67 19.12 37.00
CA ARG A 505 -2.78 18.15 35.90
C ARG A 505 -1.99 18.63 34.71
N ASN A 506 -1.28 17.73 34.05
CA ASN A 506 -0.62 18.03 32.80
C ASN A 506 -1.68 18.24 31.70
N PRO A 507 -1.82 19.44 31.11
CA PRO A 507 -2.82 19.69 30.07
C PRO A 507 -2.42 19.10 28.70
N PHE A 508 -1.18 18.63 28.56
CA PHE A 508 -0.60 18.12 27.33
C PHE A 508 -0.70 16.59 27.19
N VAL A 509 -1.03 15.86 28.26
CA VAL A 509 -1.28 14.41 28.20
C VAL A 509 -2.57 14.09 28.94
N TYR A 510 -3.19 12.96 28.62
CA TYR A 510 -4.41 12.53 29.30
C TYR A 510 -4.19 12.41 30.83
N ASP A 511 -5.21 12.66 31.66
CA ASP A 511 -5.19 12.33 33.09
C ASP A 511 -6.55 11.81 33.55
N SER A 512 -6.47 10.63 34.18
CA SER A 512 -7.49 9.79 34.82
C SER A 512 -8.46 10.43 35.81
N ALA A 513 -8.10 11.57 36.42
CA ALA A 513 -8.61 11.85 37.77
C ALA A 513 -9.88 12.72 37.88
N THR A 514 -10.26 13.56 36.91
CA THR A 514 -11.45 14.45 37.09
C THR A 514 -12.08 15.00 35.81
N PRO A 515 -13.41 15.27 35.78
CA PRO A 515 -14.12 15.47 34.53
C PRO A 515 -13.89 16.81 33.79
N ASP A 516 -13.46 17.84 34.52
CA ASP A 516 -13.79 19.24 34.20
C ASP A 516 -12.69 20.07 33.49
N LYS A 517 -11.55 19.47 33.13
CA LYS A 517 -10.52 20.16 32.30
C LYS A 517 -10.37 19.47 30.95
N GLN A 518 -10.52 20.26 29.89
CA GLN A 518 -10.33 19.85 28.50
C GLN A 518 -8.82 19.75 28.22
N LEU A 519 -8.40 18.66 27.59
CA LEU A 519 -7.03 18.54 27.07
C LEU A 519 -6.77 19.61 26.03
N VAL A 520 -5.50 20.03 25.93
CA VAL A 520 -5.08 20.83 24.78
C VAL A 520 -5.32 20.01 23.52
N PRO A 521 -6.10 20.52 22.53
CA PRO A 521 -6.38 19.77 21.32
C PRO A 521 -5.09 19.43 20.56
N PHE A 522 -5.02 18.23 19.99
CA PHE A 522 -3.86 17.79 19.22
C PHE A 522 -3.72 18.61 17.93
N ALA A 523 -2.54 19.18 17.72
CA ALA A 523 -2.13 19.85 16.50
C ALA A 523 -0.82 19.24 15.99
N PRO A 524 -0.67 19.05 14.66
CA PRO A 524 -1.59 19.46 13.60
C PRO A 524 -2.86 18.58 13.53
N ALA A 525 -3.92 19.11 12.92
CA ALA A 525 -5.06 18.29 12.52
C ALA A 525 -4.66 17.28 11.43
N PRO A 526 -5.33 16.13 11.31
CA PRO A 526 -5.00 15.12 10.30
C PRO A 526 -5.07 15.69 8.87
N SER A 527 -4.02 15.49 8.08
CA SER A 527 -4.01 15.77 6.63
C SER A 527 -2.92 14.97 5.91
N GLU A 528 -3.02 14.85 4.58
CA GLU A 528 -2.02 14.17 3.73
C GLU A 528 -0.58 14.68 3.93
N LYS A 529 -0.42 15.95 4.37
CA LYS A 529 0.90 16.59 4.56
C LYS A 529 1.61 16.22 5.86
N VAL A 530 0.88 15.70 6.85
CA VAL A 530 1.40 15.46 8.22
C VAL A 530 1.19 14.02 8.68
N ALA A 531 0.58 13.18 7.84
CA ALA A 531 0.42 11.76 8.09
C ALA A 531 1.70 11.02 7.70
N TYR A 532 2.30 10.34 8.68
CA TYR A 532 3.41 9.43 8.45
C TYR A 532 2.83 8.02 8.31
N TYR A 533 2.93 7.46 7.11
CA TYR A 533 2.41 6.13 6.79
C TYR A 533 3.42 5.06 7.14
N LYS A 534 2.96 3.92 7.67
CA LYS A 534 3.85 2.80 7.98
C LYS A 534 4.48 2.27 6.70
N VAL A 535 5.81 2.19 6.68
CA VAL A 535 6.53 1.51 5.61
C VAL A 535 6.40 0.01 5.86
N GLN A 536 5.88 -0.71 4.87
CA GLN A 536 5.81 -2.16 4.92
C GLN A 536 7.20 -2.73 4.61
N PRO A 537 7.64 -3.80 5.29
CA PRO A 537 8.91 -4.42 4.97
C PRO A 537 8.92 -4.93 3.52
N ASP A 538 9.97 -4.58 2.78
CA ASP A 538 10.17 -5.05 1.41
C ASP A 538 10.58 -6.53 1.44
N SER A 539 9.69 -7.43 1.02
CA SER A 539 10.01 -8.86 0.88
C SER A 539 10.77 -9.11 -0.43
N THR A 540 12.03 -8.68 -0.52
CA THR A 540 12.82 -8.90 -1.74
C THR A 540 13.49 -10.28 -1.72
N TRP A 541 12.97 -11.18 -2.56
CA TRP A 541 13.57 -12.48 -2.87
C TRP A 541 14.91 -12.40 -3.63
N LEU A 542 15.40 -11.18 -3.92
CA LEU A 542 16.67 -10.94 -4.64
C LEU A 542 17.90 -10.90 -3.74
N ASP A 543 17.77 -10.42 -2.50
CA ASP A 543 18.91 -10.13 -1.62
C ASP A 543 19.41 -11.35 -0.82
N GLN A 544 18.76 -12.49 -1.02
CA GLN A 544 19.11 -13.69 -0.30
C GLN A 544 20.10 -14.50 -1.13
N ASP A 545 21.20 -14.93 -0.50
CA ASP A 545 22.26 -15.79 -1.03
C ASP A 545 21.68 -17.03 -1.75
N ASN A 546 21.20 -16.84 -2.97
CA ASN A 546 20.54 -17.87 -3.73
C ASN A 546 21.57 -18.48 -4.68
N PRO A 547 22.00 -19.72 -4.44
CA PRO A 547 23.16 -20.30 -5.11
C PRO A 547 22.95 -20.56 -6.62
N GLU A 548 21.74 -20.36 -7.16
CA GLU A 548 21.44 -20.61 -8.57
C GLU A 548 20.93 -19.35 -9.28
N THR A 549 21.85 -18.45 -9.57
CA THR A 549 21.60 -17.25 -10.36
C THR A 549 21.93 -17.54 -11.82
N MET A 550 20.94 -17.57 -12.72
CA MET A 550 21.23 -17.59 -14.16
C MET A 550 21.36 -16.16 -14.65
N VAL A 551 22.53 -15.77 -15.14
CA VAL A 551 22.78 -14.43 -15.69
C VAL A 551 22.79 -14.51 -17.20
N CYS A 552 21.88 -13.79 -17.86
CA CYS A 552 21.92 -13.58 -19.30
C CYS A 552 22.52 -12.20 -19.62
N GLN A 553 23.51 -12.19 -20.50
CA GLN A 553 24.09 -11.00 -21.11
C GLN A 553 24.04 -11.12 -22.64
N GLU A 554 24.41 -10.05 -23.36
CA GLU A 554 24.54 -10.08 -24.82
C GLU A 554 25.48 -11.23 -25.25
N GLY A 555 24.91 -12.29 -25.84
CA GLY A 555 25.65 -13.48 -26.30
C GLY A 555 25.30 -14.81 -25.62
N GLY A 556 24.43 -14.83 -24.61
CA GLY A 556 23.90 -16.07 -24.03
C GLY A 556 23.62 -16.02 -22.53
N CYS A 557 23.04 -17.10 -22.00
CA CYS A 557 22.77 -17.29 -20.58
C CYS A 557 23.79 -18.26 -19.97
N THR A 558 24.36 -17.89 -18.83
CA THR A 558 25.27 -18.76 -18.07
C THR A 558 24.75 -18.91 -16.64
N SER A 559 24.73 -20.13 -16.10
CA SER A 559 24.49 -20.36 -14.68
C SER A 559 25.73 -19.94 -13.88
N GLN A 560 25.59 -18.95 -13.01
CA GLN A 560 26.61 -18.64 -12.01
C GLN A 560 26.19 -19.32 -10.70
N THR A 561 26.91 -20.37 -10.31
CA THR A 561 26.84 -20.88 -8.95
C THR A 561 27.66 -19.94 -8.08
N SER A 562 27.04 -19.22 -7.16
CA SER A 562 27.77 -18.43 -6.17
C SER A 562 28.63 -19.38 -5.35
N GLN A 563 29.95 -19.36 -5.57
CA GLN A 563 30.89 -20.01 -4.66
C GLN A 563 30.98 -19.13 -3.43
N THR A 564 30.28 -19.51 -2.38
CA THR A 564 30.43 -18.98 -1.02
C THR A 564 31.90 -18.98 -0.64
N LYS A 565 32.36 -17.85 -0.08
CA LYS A 565 33.65 -17.73 0.57
C LYS A 565 33.44 -17.43 2.04
#